data_AF-A0A3D1RC76-F1
#
_entry.id   AF-A0A3D1RC76-F1
#
_cell.length_a   1.000
_cell.length_b   1.000
_cell.length_c   1.000
_cell.angle_alpha   90.00
_cell.angle_beta   90.00
_cell.angle_gamma   90.00
#
_symmetry.space_group_name_H-M   'P 1'
#
loop_
_entity.id
_entity.type
_entity.pdbx_description
1 polymer ?
#
loop_
_entity_poly.entity_id
_entity_poly.type
_entity_poly.pdbx_seq_one_letter_code
_entity_poly.pdbx_strand_id
1 'polypeptide(L)'
;MTPRRALLATVLALLALPAPSRAEQDWFASLYTNEGIEMRADERVFTLYAALNAMGYDEAPVSRRFPVPAREMHAVRLKVREALKVDRALAAKLDAFFTEHPETAELYGRQALTLRGPPTFEPTADSSAALRGIGPLLSEVYTGGKLAELFGQVQDEYRSALKGYHAVIDGPVLEVRRLLKMKEDEPPRVTLVINLLDGRGSAFSGLVGEDLYVVLGPSTEPDLYSLVREVARAKLAPVAASKAGTSKVLAEIAAAVGAKSAADFATEVFARAFAAAVVKLP
;
A
#
# COMPACT_ATOMS: atom_id res chain seq x y z
N MET A 1 5.72 -1.38 -70.95
CA MET A 1 6.45 -2.21 -69.98
C MET A 1 6.84 -1.30 -68.82
N THR A 2 6.30 -1.56 -67.63
CA THR A 2 6.26 -0.68 -66.46
C THR A 2 6.91 -1.37 -65.26
N PRO A 3 7.72 -0.64 -64.45
CA PRO A 3 7.95 -1.04 -63.07
C PRO A 3 7.59 0.11 -62.12
N ARG A 4 6.41 0.02 -61.50
CA ARG A 4 5.99 0.83 -60.33
C ARG A 4 5.34 -0.11 -59.30
N ARG A 5 6.12 -0.99 -58.66
CA ARG A 5 5.61 -1.89 -57.60
C ARG A 5 6.58 -2.18 -56.44
N ALA A 6 7.69 -1.45 -56.30
CA ALA A 6 8.71 -1.78 -55.29
C ALA A 6 8.82 -0.80 -54.10
N LEU A 7 7.86 0.11 -53.90
CA LEU A 7 8.01 1.20 -52.91
C LEU A 7 6.91 1.28 -51.84
N LEU A 8 6.04 0.26 -51.73
CA LEU A 8 5.00 0.22 -50.69
C LEU A 8 5.30 -0.71 -49.50
N ALA A 9 6.35 -1.52 -49.54
CA ALA A 9 6.66 -2.48 -48.47
C ALA A 9 7.49 -1.88 -47.32
N THR A 10 8.13 -0.72 -47.51
CA THR A 10 9.08 -0.17 -46.53
C THR A 10 8.45 0.81 -45.53
N VAL A 11 7.23 1.30 -45.78
CA VAL A 11 6.58 2.30 -44.91
C VAL A 11 5.74 1.65 -43.79
N LEU A 12 5.33 0.37 -43.93
CA LEU A 12 4.54 -0.31 -42.89
C LEU A 12 5.36 -0.88 -41.72
N ALA A 13 6.69 -0.96 -41.83
CA ALA A 13 7.55 -1.54 -40.79
C ALA A 13 7.99 -0.53 -39.69
N LEU A 14 7.66 0.76 -39.85
CA LEU A 14 8.08 1.84 -38.94
C LEU A 14 7.04 2.20 -37.87
N LEU A 15 5.89 1.52 -37.83
CA LEU A 15 4.83 1.75 -36.83
C LEU A 15 4.78 0.70 -35.71
N ALA A 16 5.66 -0.31 -35.73
CA ALA A 16 5.84 -1.23 -34.63
C ALA A 16 6.95 -0.71 -33.71
N LEU A 17 6.73 0.45 -33.07
CA LEU A 17 7.56 0.81 -31.92
C LEU A 17 7.29 -0.26 -30.85
N PRO A 18 8.32 -0.97 -30.34
CA PRO A 18 8.13 -1.85 -29.21
C PRO A 18 7.55 -1.03 -28.06
N ALA A 19 6.48 -1.52 -27.44
CA ALA A 19 5.98 -0.92 -26.22
C ALA A 19 7.17 -0.81 -25.23
N PRO A 20 7.30 0.32 -24.50
CA PRO A 20 8.37 0.49 -23.54
C PRO A 20 8.42 -0.74 -22.63
N SER A 21 9.63 -1.27 -22.43
CA SER A 21 9.81 -2.45 -21.60
C SER A 21 9.33 -2.16 -20.18
N ARG A 22 8.70 -3.12 -19.48
CA ARG A 22 8.16 -2.92 -18.12
C ARG A 22 9.17 -2.37 -17.11
N ALA A 23 10.45 -2.70 -17.25
CA ALA A 23 11.52 -2.14 -16.42
C ALA A 23 11.66 -0.61 -16.57
N GLU A 24 11.28 -0.07 -17.73
CA GLU A 24 11.23 1.37 -18.00
C GLU A 24 9.96 2.03 -17.42
N GLN A 25 8.95 1.26 -17.00
CA GLN A 25 7.77 1.78 -16.29
C GLN A 25 7.99 1.79 -14.77
N ASP A 26 8.73 0.82 -14.23
CA ASP A 26 9.05 0.74 -12.79
C ASP A 26 9.89 1.93 -12.30
N TRP A 27 10.83 2.44 -13.09
CA TRP A 27 11.66 3.57 -12.64
C TRP A 27 10.89 4.89 -12.50
N PHE A 28 9.77 5.05 -13.23
CA PHE A 28 8.90 6.23 -13.09
C PHE A 28 7.96 6.14 -11.89
N ALA A 29 7.80 4.95 -11.29
CA ALA A 29 6.88 4.71 -10.18
C ALA A 29 7.53 4.95 -8.80
N SER A 30 8.87 4.97 -8.73
CA SER A 30 9.63 5.19 -7.50
C SER A 30 10.36 6.53 -7.47
N LEU A 31 10.33 7.22 -6.34
CA LEU A 31 11.18 8.36 -5.99
C LEU A 31 12.07 7.96 -4.82
N TYR A 32 13.33 8.38 -4.87
CA TYR A 32 14.25 8.21 -3.74
C TYR A 32 14.54 9.56 -3.09
N THR A 33 14.56 9.56 -1.77
CA THR A 33 14.98 10.72 -1.00
C THR A 33 16.50 10.74 -0.83
N ASN A 34 17.05 11.82 -0.26
CA ASN A 34 18.49 11.90 -0.02
C ASN A 34 18.96 10.86 1.00
N GLU A 35 18.06 10.44 1.90
CA GLU A 35 18.31 9.47 2.97
C GLU A 35 18.01 8.01 2.53
N GLY A 36 17.88 7.80 1.23
CA GLY A 36 17.68 6.49 0.62
C GLY A 36 16.30 5.87 0.90
N ILE A 37 15.30 6.67 1.27
CA ILE A 37 13.92 6.20 1.44
C ILE A 37 13.31 6.05 0.05
N GLU A 38 12.89 4.84 -0.31
CA GLU A 38 12.10 4.62 -1.52
C GLU A 38 10.64 5.02 -1.25
N MET A 39 10.06 5.81 -2.14
CA MET A 39 8.64 6.12 -2.14
C MET A 39 8.06 5.68 -3.47
N ARG A 40 6.95 4.92 -3.47
CA ARG A 40 6.35 4.44 -4.72
C ARG A 40 4.84 4.31 -4.70
N ALA A 41 4.28 4.24 -5.90
CA ALA A 41 2.96 3.67 -6.13
C ALA A 41 3.12 2.18 -6.44
N ASP A 42 2.63 1.30 -5.57
CA ASP A 42 2.82 -0.15 -5.72
C ASP A 42 1.62 -0.80 -6.42
N GLU A 43 1.83 -1.40 -7.60
CA GLU A 43 0.75 -2.03 -8.36
C GLU A 43 0.08 -3.21 -7.62
N ARG A 44 0.78 -3.86 -6.67
CA ARG A 44 0.20 -4.95 -5.88
C ARG A 44 -0.85 -4.42 -4.92
N VAL A 45 -0.50 -3.34 -4.22
CA VAL A 45 -1.42 -2.64 -3.31
C VAL A 45 -2.55 -2.01 -4.11
N PHE A 46 -2.25 -1.37 -5.25
CA PHE A 46 -3.28 -0.82 -6.14
C PHE A 46 -4.29 -1.88 -6.58
N THR A 47 -3.82 -3.04 -7.04
CA THR A 47 -4.68 -4.14 -7.52
C THR A 47 -5.58 -4.67 -6.42
N LEU A 48 -5.01 -4.94 -5.23
CA LEU A 48 -5.80 -5.38 -4.09
C LEU A 48 -6.89 -4.37 -3.74
N TYR A 49 -6.52 -3.11 -3.55
CA TYR A 49 -7.49 -2.10 -3.14
C TYR A 49 -8.50 -1.81 -4.24
N ALA A 50 -8.16 -1.95 -5.52
CA ALA A 50 -9.13 -1.89 -6.61
C ALA A 50 -10.17 -3.02 -6.50
N ALA A 51 -9.72 -4.26 -6.23
CA ALA A 51 -10.60 -5.41 -6.00
C ALA A 51 -11.52 -5.20 -4.78
N LEU A 52 -10.95 -4.82 -3.62
CA LEU A 52 -11.70 -4.53 -2.40
C LEU A 52 -12.77 -3.47 -2.64
N ASN A 53 -12.40 -2.39 -3.34
CA ASN A 53 -13.31 -1.31 -3.68
C ASN A 53 -14.45 -1.75 -4.61
N ALA A 54 -14.17 -2.63 -5.58
CA ALA A 54 -15.21 -3.22 -6.43
C ALA A 54 -16.15 -4.14 -5.64
N MET A 55 -15.66 -4.78 -4.57
CA MET A 55 -16.43 -5.62 -3.66
C MET A 55 -17.14 -4.84 -2.54
N GLY A 56 -17.05 -3.51 -2.54
CA GLY A 56 -17.80 -2.66 -1.61
C GLY A 56 -17.05 -2.18 -0.37
N TYR A 57 -15.73 -2.42 -0.25
CA TYR A 57 -14.90 -1.88 0.83
C TYR A 57 -15.02 -0.36 0.92
N ASP A 58 -15.72 0.19 1.91
CA ASP A 58 -16.06 1.62 1.98
C ASP A 58 -15.39 2.36 3.14
N GLU A 59 -14.38 1.78 3.79
CA GLU A 59 -13.69 2.45 4.89
C GLU A 59 -13.07 3.78 4.43
N ALA A 60 -13.53 4.85 5.06
CA ALA A 60 -13.13 6.23 4.83
C ALA A 60 -13.79 7.12 5.90
N PRO A 61 -13.20 8.29 6.21
CA PRO A 61 -13.82 9.26 7.11
C PRO A 61 -15.22 9.64 6.65
N VAL A 62 -16.13 9.74 7.61
CA VAL A 62 -17.55 10.09 7.38
C VAL A 62 -17.68 11.62 7.43
N SER A 63 -17.93 12.25 6.28
CA SER A 63 -18.16 13.71 6.18
C SER A 63 -19.57 14.12 6.60
N ARG A 64 -20.54 13.22 6.47
CA ARG A 64 -21.94 13.44 6.87
C ARG A 64 -22.51 12.15 7.44
N ARG A 65 -23.16 12.21 8.61
CA ARG A 65 -23.75 11.03 9.27
C ARG A 65 -25.21 10.75 8.87
N PHE A 66 -26.03 11.79 8.67
CA PHE A 66 -27.46 11.67 8.42
C PHE A 66 -27.92 12.49 7.20
N PRO A 67 -29.02 12.12 6.52
CA PRO A 67 -29.80 10.88 6.70
C PRO A 67 -29.12 9.63 6.09
N VAL A 68 -28.23 9.83 5.11
CA VAL A 68 -27.42 8.76 4.52
C VAL A 68 -25.95 9.11 4.71
N PRO A 69 -25.12 8.23 5.30
CA PRO A 69 -23.71 8.50 5.48
C PRO A 69 -23.02 8.88 4.17
N ALA A 70 -22.28 9.99 4.17
CA ALA A 70 -21.37 10.34 3.09
C ALA A 70 -19.94 10.13 3.58
N ARG A 71 -19.11 9.53 2.72
CA ARG A 71 -17.72 9.22 3.02
C ARG A 71 -16.79 9.96 2.08
N GLU A 72 -15.64 10.35 2.60
CA GLU A 72 -14.63 11.08 1.85
C GLU A 72 -13.70 10.11 1.13
N MET A 73 -13.93 9.94 -0.16
CA MET A 73 -13.10 9.12 -1.03
C MET A 73 -12.23 10.01 -1.91
N HIS A 74 -10.96 9.63 -2.09
CA HIS A 74 -10.08 10.31 -3.01
C HIS A 74 -10.59 10.17 -4.45
N ALA A 75 -10.36 11.19 -5.30
CA ALA A 75 -10.85 11.20 -6.69
C ALA A 75 -10.37 9.99 -7.49
N VAL A 76 -9.12 9.56 -7.28
CA VAL A 76 -8.55 8.34 -7.89
C VAL A 76 -9.34 7.09 -7.50
N ARG A 77 -9.71 6.94 -6.22
CA ARG A 77 -10.54 5.81 -5.74
C ARG A 77 -11.89 5.77 -6.46
N LEU A 78 -12.54 6.92 -6.61
CA LEU A 78 -13.82 7.03 -7.32
C LEU A 78 -13.68 6.68 -8.80
N LYS A 79 -12.67 7.23 -9.48
CA LYS A 79 -12.36 6.95 -10.90
C LYS A 79 -12.10 5.47 -11.13
N VAL A 80 -11.29 4.82 -10.29
CA VAL A 80 -10.99 3.38 -10.41
C VAL A 80 -12.24 2.54 -10.15
N ARG A 81 -13.05 2.86 -9.14
CA ARG A 81 -14.32 2.16 -8.86
C ARG A 81 -15.31 2.24 -10.01
N GLU A 82 -15.43 3.42 -10.62
CA GLU A 82 -16.34 3.62 -11.74
C GLU A 82 -15.88 2.83 -12.96
N ALA A 83 -14.58 2.82 -13.23
CA ALA A 83 -14.01 2.18 -14.41
C ALA A 83 -13.88 0.66 -14.28
N LEU A 84 -13.51 0.14 -13.10
CA LEU A 84 -13.30 -1.28 -12.89
C LEU A 84 -14.63 -2.03 -12.90
N LYS A 85 -14.80 -2.92 -13.88
CA LYS A 85 -15.92 -3.85 -13.97
C LYS A 85 -15.43 -5.25 -13.70
N VAL A 86 -15.71 -5.76 -12.51
CA VAL A 86 -15.48 -7.17 -12.17
C VAL A 86 -16.67 -7.97 -12.68
N ASP A 87 -16.43 -9.00 -13.49
CA ASP A 87 -17.52 -9.86 -13.95
C ASP A 87 -18.14 -10.65 -12.79
N ARG A 88 -19.38 -11.10 -12.97
CA ARG A 88 -20.15 -11.75 -11.89
C ARG A 88 -19.48 -13.03 -11.37
N ALA A 89 -18.80 -13.79 -12.21
CA ALA A 89 -18.17 -15.04 -11.79
C ALA A 89 -16.94 -14.77 -10.92
N LEU A 90 -16.09 -13.83 -11.32
CA LEU A 90 -14.95 -13.39 -10.52
C LEU A 90 -15.39 -12.72 -9.21
N ALA A 91 -16.45 -11.89 -9.24
CA ALA A 91 -17.00 -11.29 -8.02
C ALA A 91 -17.47 -12.36 -7.02
N ALA A 92 -18.11 -13.44 -7.49
CA ALA A 92 -18.52 -14.55 -6.63
C ALA A 92 -17.32 -15.31 -6.02
N LYS A 93 -16.22 -15.47 -6.77
CA LYS A 93 -14.99 -16.07 -6.23
C LYS A 93 -14.35 -15.19 -5.14
N LEU A 94 -14.29 -13.87 -5.39
CA LEU A 94 -13.77 -12.91 -4.41
C LEU A 94 -14.61 -12.90 -3.14
N ASP A 95 -15.94 -12.86 -3.27
CA ASP A 95 -16.88 -12.89 -2.16
C ASP A 95 -16.73 -14.16 -1.31
N ALA A 96 -16.64 -15.32 -1.96
CA ALA A 96 -16.40 -16.60 -1.29
C ALA A 96 -15.06 -16.59 -0.54
N PHE A 97 -14.00 -16.09 -1.16
CA PHE A 97 -12.67 -16.01 -0.55
C PHE A 97 -12.65 -15.08 0.66
N PHE A 98 -13.24 -13.88 0.58
CA PHE A 98 -13.31 -12.96 1.71
C PHE A 98 -14.23 -13.47 2.83
N THR A 99 -15.24 -14.26 2.50
CA THR A 99 -16.09 -14.93 3.50
C THR A 99 -15.35 -16.03 4.25
N GLU A 100 -14.52 -16.81 3.54
CA GLU A 100 -13.69 -17.86 4.14
C GLU A 100 -12.54 -17.29 5.00
N HIS A 101 -12.06 -16.10 4.65
CA HIS A 101 -10.93 -15.43 5.30
C HIS A 101 -11.33 -14.04 5.80
N PRO A 102 -12.10 -13.89 6.90
CA PRO A 102 -12.62 -12.59 7.34
C PRO A 102 -11.54 -11.74 8.04
N GLU A 103 -10.54 -11.32 7.28
CA GLU A 103 -9.41 -10.51 7.75
C GLU A 103 -9.59 -9.02 7.40
N THR A 104 -8.81 -8.15 8.05
CA THR A 104 -8.87 -6.71 7.80
C THR A 104 -8.21 -6.32 6.47
N ALA A 105 -8.59 -5.18 5.91
CA ALA A 105 -7.97 -4.66 4.69
C ALA A 105 -6.44 -4.47 4.84
N GLU A 106 -5.96 -4.10 6.03
CA GLU A 106 -4.52 -3.97 6.27
C GLU A 106 -3.79 -5.32 6.23
N LEU A 107 -4.42 -6.41 6.70
CA LEU A 107 -3.84 -7.75 6.62
C LEU A 107 -3.76 -8.25 5.18
N TYR A 108 -4.79 -7.99 4.38
CA TYR A 108 -4.71 -8.20 2.93
C TYR A 108 -3.64 -7.33 2.29
N GLY A 109 -3.53 -6.06 2.69
CA GLY A 109 -2.53 -5.12 2.21
C GLY A 109 -1.10 -5.63 2.44
N ARG A 110 -0.82 -6.11 3.66
CA ARG A 110 0.44 -6.77 4.00
C ARG A 110 0.68 -8.00 3.14
N GLN A 111 -0.34 -8.84 2.93
CA GLN A 111 -0.23 -10.01 2.08
C GLN A 111 0.06 -9.64 0.62
N ALA A 112 -0.51 -8.56 0.08
CA ALA A 112 -0.21 -8.12 -1.28
C ALA A 112 1.26 -7.70 -1.45
N LEU A 113 1.86 -7.09 -0.42
CA LEU A 113 3.28 -6.69 -0.42
C LEU A 113 4.25 -7.88 -0.46
N THR A 114 3.83 -9.08 -0.05
CA THR A 114 4.65 -10.29 -0.14
C THR A 114 4.48 -11.02 -1.48
N LEU A 115 3.60 -10.58 -2.37
CA LEU A 115 3.43 -11.19 -3.68
C LEU A 115 4.46 -10.65 -4.67
N ARG A 116 4.78 -11.45 -5.68
CA ARG A 116 5.42 -10.97 -6.91
C ARG A 116 4.52 -9.93 -7.59
N GLY A 117 5.12 -9.05 -8.37
CA GLY A 117 4.38 -8.03 -9.10
C GLY A 117 3.37 -8.60 -10.11
N PRO A 118 2.47 -7.76 -10.65
CA PRO A 118 1.61 -8.15 -11.75
C PRO A 118 2.39 -8.65 -12.98
N PRO A 119 1.76 -9.45 -13.85
CA PRO A 119 0.36 -9.85 -13.79
C PRO A 119 0.11 -11.13 -12.99
N THR A 120 1.14 -11.79 -12.46
CA THR A 120 1.00 -13.17 -11.94
C THR A 120 0.68 -13.24 -10.45
N PHE A 121 1.14 -12.26 -9.65
CA PHE A 121 0.87 -12.21 -8.20
C PHE A 121 1.25 -13.49 -7.45
N GLU A 122 2.34 -14.13 -7.88
CA GLU A 122 2.81 -15.36 -7.27
C GLU A 122 3.27 -15.13 -5.82
N PRO A 123 2.95 -16.04 -4.89
CA PRO A 123 3.40 -15.93 -3.50
C PRO A 123 4.94 -16.05 -3.41
N THR A 124 5.53 -15.33 -2.46
CA THR A 124 6.93 -15.51 -2.08
C THR A 124 7.04 -16.33 -0.80
N ALA A 125 8.26 -16.52 -0.29
CA ALA A 125 8.49 -17.21 0.98
C ALA A 125 7.84 -16.49 2.18
N ASP A 126 7.63 -15.18 2.08
CA ASP A 126 7.03 -14.35 3.14
C ASP A 126 5.50 -14.35 3.09
N SER A 127 4.89 -14.92 2.04
CA SER A 127 3.44 -14.97 1.90
C SER A 127 2.79 -15.86 2.95
N SER A 128 1.74 -15.35 3.58
CA SER A 128 0.95 -16.09 4.55
C SER A 128 0.26 -17.29 3.89
N ALA A 129 0.44 -18.46 4.49
CA ALA A 129 -0.31 -19.65 4.09
C ALA A 129 -1.83 -19.50 4.33
N ALA A 130 -2.23 -18.65 5.30
CA ALA A 130 -3.63 -18.43 5.65
C ALA A 130 -4.43 -17.69 4.56
N LEU A 131 -3.75 -16.91 3.71
CA LEU A 131 -4.36 -16.17 2.61
C LEU A 131 -3.95 -16.74 1.24
N ARG A 132 -3.56 -18.02 1.21
CA ARG A 132 -3.25 -18.73 -0.03
C ARG A 132 -4.48 -18.74 -0.94
N GLY A 133 -4.30 -18.28 -2.17
CA GLY A 133 -5.38 -18.19 -3.16
C GLY A 133 -5.73 -16.76 -3.57
N ILE A 134 -5.35 -15.76 -2.77
CA ILE A 134 -5.57 -14.35 -3.14
C ILE A 134 -4.80 -13.96 -4.41
N GLY A 135 -3.56 -14.45 -4.59
CA GLY A 135 -2.72 -14.13 -5.75
C GLY A 135 -3.40 -14.42 -7.10
N PRO A 136 -3.85 -15.66 -7.35
CA PRO A 136 -4.64 -15.98 -8.56
C PRO A 136 -5.86 -15.09 -8.77
N LEU A 137 -6.61 -14.75 -7.71
CA LEU A 137 -7.77 -13.86 -7.80
C LEU A 137 -7.34 -12.44 -8.20
N LEU A 138 -6.25 -11.92 -7.64
CA LEU A 138 -5.69 -10.62 -8.03
C LEU A 138 -5.17 -10.63 -9.48
N SER A 139 -4.61 -11.74 -9.95
CA SER A 139 -4.22 -11.92 -11.35
C SER A 139 -5.41 -11.86 -12.31
N GLU A 140 -6.53 -12.54 -11.95
CA GLU A 140 -7.78 -12.48 -12.71
C GLU A 140 -8.35 -11.04 -12.71
N VAL A 141 -8.38 -10.35 -11.56
CA VAL A 141 -8.82 -8.95 -11.48
C VAL A 141 -7.93 -8.02 -12.31
N TYR A 142 -6.61 -8.17 -12.22
CA TYR A 142 -5.67 -7.33 -12.95
C TYR A 142 -5.83 -7.46 -14.45
N THR A 143 -5.94 -8.69 -14.94
CA THR A 143 -6.02 -8.97 -16.37
C THR A 143 -7.42 -8.65 -16.92
N GLY A 144 -8.47 -9.15 -16.27
CA GLY A 144 -9.86 -8.94 -16.71
C GLY A 144 -10.32 -7.49 -16.56
N GLY A 145 -9.89 -6.82 -15.49
CA GLY A 145 -10.19 -5.42 -15.21
C GLY A 145 -9.28 -4.42 -15.92
N LYS A 146 -8.31 -4.89 -16.72
CA LYS A 146 -7.30 -4.05 -17.40
C LYS A 146 -6.61 -3.07 -16.45
N LEU A 147 -6.23 -3.54 -15.27
CA LEU A 147 -5.71 -2.66 -14.22
C LEU A 147 -4.36 -2.00 -14.58
N ALA A 148 -3.58 -2.59 -15.48
CA ALA A 148 -2.40 -1.92 -16.04
C ALA A 148 -2.75 -0.58 -16.70
N GLU A 149 -3.83 -0.55 -17.51
CA GLU A 149 -4.29 0.66 -18.19
C GLU A 149 -4.83 1.67 -17.18
N LEU A 150 -5.66 1.21 -16.23
CA LEU A 150 -6.23 2.07 -15.19
C LEU A 150 -5.16 2.65 -14.26
N PHE A 151 -4.13 1.87 -13.91
CA PHE A 151 -2.99 2.34 -13.13
C PHE A 151 -2.20 3.40 -13.91
N GLY A 152 -1.98 3.18 -15.21
CA GLY A 152 -1.38 4.16 -16.12
C GLY A 152 -2.12 5.49 -16.16
N GLN A 153 -3.46 5.44 -16.18
CA GLN A 153 -4.33 6.63 -16.23
C GLN A 153 -4.36 7.48 -14.95
N VAL A 154 -3.82 6.97 -13.84
CA VAL A 154 -3.81 7.68 -12.54
C VAL A 154 -2.39 7.96 -12.04
N GLN A 155 -1.37 7.72 -12.88
CA GLN A 155 0.03 7.91 -12.52
C GLN A 155 0.36 9.35 -12.14
N ASP A 156 -0.27 10.35 -12.76
CA ASP A 156 0.02 11.75 -12.47
C ASP A 156 -0.45 12.15 -11.07
N GLU A 157 -1.60 11.64 -10.64
CA GLU A 157 -2.12 11.83 -9.29
C GLU A 157 -1.21 11.16 -8.25
N TYR A 158 -0.72 9.95 -8.53
CA TYR A 158 0.27 9.30 -7.68
C TYR A 158 1.59 10.07 -7.61
N ARG A 159 2.12 10.51 -8.75
CA ARG A 159 3.35 11.34 -8.81
C ARG A 159 3.20 12.63 -8.03
N SER A 160 2.05 13.27 -8.11
CA SER A 160 1.76 14.48 -7.32
C SER A 160 1.79 14.19 -5.83
N ALA A 161 1.16 13.09 -5.38
CA ALA A 161 1.18 12.68 -3.98
C ALA A 161 2.61 12.34 -3.51
N LEU A 162 3.38 11.58 -4.30
CA LEU A 162 4.76 11.22 -3.98
C LEU A 162 5.67 12.44 -3.84
N LYS A 163 5.54 13.45 -4.72
CA LYS A 163 6.28 14.72 -4.61
C LYS A 163 5.95 15.47 -3.31
N GLY A 164 4.69 15.44 -2.89
CA GLY A 164 4.26 16.02 -1.61
C GLY A 164 5.01 15.41 -0.43
N TYR A 165 5.13 14.08 -0.39
CA TYR A 165 5.90 13.39 0.65
C TYR A 165 7.42 13.61 0.52
N HIS A 166 7.97 13.57 -0.70
CA HIS A 166 9.41 13.75 -0.96
C HIS A 166 9.97 15.01 -0.30
N ALA A 167 9.20 16.11 -0.33
CA ALA A 167 9.63 17.39 0.24
C ALA A 167 9.79 17.42 1.77
N VAL A 168 9.19 16.47 2.50
CA VAL A 168 9.05 16.55 3.97
C VAL A 168 9.40 15.28 4.73
N ILE A 169 9.65 14.17 4.04
CA ILE A 169 9.74 12.84 4.67
C ILE A 169 11.07 12.57 5.39
N ASP A 170 12.19 13.11 4.89
CA ASP A 170 13.53 12.78 5.39
C ASP A 170 13.69 13.17 6.87
N GLY A 171 13.31 14.40 7.23
CA GLY A 171 13.46 14.91 8.59
C GLY A 171 12.81 14.01 9.65
N PRO A 172 11.50 13.72 9.55
CA PRO A 172 10.82 12.83 10.48
C PRO A 172 11.44 11.43 10.53
N VAL A 173 11.71 10.78 9.39
CA VAL A 173 12.24 9.39 9.38
C VAL A 173 13.65 9.32 9.97
N LEU A 174 14.51 10.30 9.66
CA LEU A 174 15.82 10.43 10.29
C LEU A 174 15.72 10.58 11.81
N GLU A 175 14.79 11.41 12.28
CA GLU A 175 14.58 11.61 13.71
C GLU A 175 14.11 10.32 14.39
N VAL A 176 13.23 9.54 13.75
CA VAL A 176 12.86 8.19 14.23
C VAL A 176 14.08 7.29 14.33
N ARG A 177 14.89 7.21 13.25
CA ARG A 177 16.10 6.38 13.23
C ARG A 177 17.05 6.77 14.35
N ARG A 178 17.31 8.07 14.52
CA ARG A 178 18.19 8.61 15.55
C ARG A 178 17.73 8.24 16.96
N LEU A 179 16.46 8.50 17.27
CA LEU A 179 15.87 8.24 18.59
C LEU A 179 15.76 6.75 18.92
N LEU A 180 15.47 5.91 17.93
CA LEU A 180 15.42 4.45 18.08
C LEU A 180 16.78 3.77 17.89
N LYS A 181 17.85 4.56 17.68
CA LYS A 181 19.22 4.08 17.46
C LYS A 181 19.32 3.07 16.31
N MET A 182 18.54 3.29 15.26
CA MET A 182 18.62 2.53 14.02
C MET A 182 19.81 3.06 13.22
N LYS A 183 20.73 2.17 12.82
CA LYS A 183 21.80 2.56 11.91
C LYS A 183 21.25 2.69 10.50
N GLU A 184 21.88 3.53 9.69
CA GLU A 184 21.45 3.80 8.32
C GLU A 184 21.64 2.59 7.40
N ASP A 185 22.67 1.79 7.67
CA ASP A 185 23.02 0.54 6.98
C ASP A 185 22.30 -0.70 7.54
N GLU A 186 21.60 -0.56 8.66
CA GLU A 186 20.92 -1.67 9.33
C GLU A 186 19.46 -1.76 8.88
N PRO A 187 18.95 -2.96 8.57
CA PRO A 187 17.53 -3.14 8.31
C PRO A 187 16.67 -2.72 9.51
N PRO A 188 15.40 -2.36 9.26
CA PRO A 188 14.77 -2.39 7.95
C PRO A 188 15.01 -1.13 7.12
N ARG A 189 15.22 -1.32 5.80
CA ARG A 189 15.08 -0.22 4.84
C ARG A 189 13.61 0.15 4.78
N VAL A 190 13.33 1.45 4.72
CA VAL A 190 11.94 1.94 4.72
C VAL A 190 11.54 2.21 3.28
N THR A 191 10.49 1.53 2.83
CA THR A 191 9.79 1.82 1.58
C THR A 191 8.41 2.36 1.92
N LEU A 192 8.15 3.59 1.49
CA LEU A 192 6.83 4.21 1.58
C LEU A 192 6.01 3.87 0.34
N VAL A 193 4.83 3.31 0.53
CA VAL A 193 3.84 3.08 -0.52
C VAL A 193 2.68 4.04 -0.32
N ILE A 194 2.42 4.88 -1.31
CA ILE A 194 1.22 5.71 -1.31
C ILE A 194 0.08 4.89 -1.93
N ASN A 195 -1.07 4.84 -1.26
CA ASN A 195 -2.26 4.14 -1.71
C ASN A 195 -3.46 5.10 -1.76
N LEU A 196 -3.75 5.65 -2.93
CA LEU A 196 -4.86 6.59 -3.12
C LEU A 196 -6.23 5.91 -3.19
N LEU A 197 -6.29 4.58 -3.09
CA LEU A 197 -7.53 3.78 -3.14
C LEU A 197 -8.06 3.42 -1.75
N ASP A 198 -7.36 3.83 -0.69
CA ASP A 198 -7.78 3.60 0.69
C ASP A 198 -8.62 4.75 1.28
N GLY A 199 -8.95 4.67 2.56
CA GLY A 199 -9.53 5.76 3.34
C GLY A 199 -8.49 6.84 3.68
N ARG A 200 -8.93 8.10 3.71
CA ARG A 200 -8.04 9.23 4.06
C ARG A 200 -7.45 9.05 5.46
N GLY A 201 -6.13 9.24 5.58
CA GLY A 201 -5.38 9.08 6.84
C GLY A 201 -5.24 7.62 7.31
N SER A 202 -5.56 6.64 6.47
CA SER A 202 -5.23 5.25 6.78
C SER A 202 -3.71 5.04 6.73
N ALA A 203 -3.21 4.12 7.54
CA ALA A 203 -1.81 3.73 7.51
C ALA A 203 -1.62 2.35 8.12
N PHE A 204 -0.75 1.56 7.52
CA PHE A 204 -0.26 0.32 8.10
C PHE A 204 1.16 0.02 7.61
N SER A 205 1.92 -0.74 8.39
CA SER A 205 3.19 -1.29 7.94
C SER A 205 3.24 -2.81 7.93
N GLY A 206 4.18 -3.36 7.16
CA GLY A 206 4.52 -4.77 7.13
C GLY A 206 5.99 -4.99 6.77
N LEU A 207 6.59 -6.04 7.31
CA LEU A 207 7.93 -6.49 6.92
C LEU A 207 7.81 -7.44 5.72
N VAL A 208 8.65 -7.27 4.71
CA VAL A 208 8.83 -8.20 3.59
C VAL A 208 10.31 -8.47 3.49
N GLY A 209 10.72 -9.71 3.76
CA GLY A 209 12.10 -10.04 4.10
C GLY A 209 12.59 -9.18 5.28
N GLU A 210 13.64 -8.40 5.04
CA GLU A 210 14.22 -7.47 6.01
C GLU A 210 13.74 -6.02 5.83
N ASP A 211 12.93 -5.74 4.81
CA ASP A 211 12.51 -4.38 4.47
C ASP A 211 11.16 -4.05 5.10
N LEU A 212 11.03 -2.80 5.57
CA LEU A 212 9.81 -2.27 6.15
C LEU A 212 9.05 -1.47 5.11
N TYR A 213 7.85 -1.94 4.81
CA TYR A 213 6.91 -1.24 3.96
C TYR A 213 5.95 -0.48 4.86
N VAL A 214 5.77 0.82 4.60
CA VAL A 214 4.73 1.63 5.21
C VAL A 214 3.77 2.04 4.12
N VAL A 215 2.51 1.65 4.22
CA VAL A 215 1.46 2.01 3.27
C VAL A 215 0.64 3.13 3.87
N LEU A 216 0.51 4.24 3.16
CA LEU A 216 -0.27 5.40 3.58
C LEU A 216 -1.43 5.66 2.62
N GLY A 217 -2.62 5.88 3.18
CA GLY A 217 -3.80 6.32 2.46
C GLY A 217 -3.66 7.75 1.90
N PRO A 218 -4.67 8.24 1.16
CA PRO A 218 -4.66 9.60 0.66
C PRO A 218 -4.67 10.61 1.82
N SER A 219 -4.06 11.77 1.61
CA SER A 219 -4.11 12.90 2.53
C SER A 219 -3.97 14.22 1.77
N THR A 220 -4.49 15.31 2.33
CA THR A 220 -4.34 16.66 1.77
C THR A 220 -2.93 17.21 1.99
N GLU A 221 -2.30 16.79 3.08
CA GLU A 221 -0.92 17.07 3.43
C GLU A 221 -0.25 15.75 3.84
N PRO A 222 1.07 15.57 3.65
CA PRO A 222 1.76 14.36 4.07
C PRO A 222 1.46 13.99 5.53
N ASP A 223 0.94 12.79 5.78
CA ASP A 223 0.62 12.31 7.13
C ASP A 223 1.87 11.76 7.82
N LEU A 224 2.73 12.69 8.25
CA LEU A 224 3.98 12.40 8.92
C LEU A 224 3.77 11.68 10.26
N TYR A 225 2.64 11.94 10.94
CA TYR A 225 2.31 11.28 12.20
C TYR A 225 2.12 9.78 11.99
N SER A 226 1.28 9.40 11.03
CA SER A 226 1.03 8.00 10.74
C SER A 226 2.26 7.30 10.21
N LEU A 227 3.05 7.95 9.35
CA LEU A 227 4.34 7.43 8.89
C LEU A 227 5.27 7.10 10.06
N VAL A 228 5.55 8.08 10.91
CA VAL A 228 6.45 7.90 12.06
C VAL A 228 5.92 6.82 13.00
N ARG A 229 4.61 6.81 13.26
CA ARG A 229 3.97 5.80 14.10
C ARG A 229 4.24 4.41 13.57
N GLU A 230 4.05 4.18 12.27
CA GLU A 230 4.24 2.85 11.67
C GLU A 230 5.72 2.42 11.63
N VAL A 231 6.66 3.35 11.42
CA VAL A 231 8.10 3.04 11.51
C VAL A 231 8.49 2.68 12.95
N ALA A 232 8.06 3.49 13.92
CA ALA A 232 8.33 3.24 15.33
C ALA A 232 7.71 1.92 15.80
N ARG A 233 6.46 1.64 15.40
CA ARG A 233 5.75 0.40 15.71
C ARG A 233 6.55 -0.82 15.29
N ALA A 234 7.09 -0.85 14.08
CA ALA A 234 7.86 -1.98 13.56
C ALA A 234 9.09 -2.29 14.42
N LYS A 235 9.82 -1.27 14.88
CA LYS A 235 11.00 -1.45 15.74
C LYS A 235 10.63 -1.76 17.20
N LEU A 236 9.54 -1.20 17.70
CA LEU A 236 9.10 -1.35 19.09
C LEU A 236 8.38 -2.68 19.36
N ALA A 237 7.71 -3.27 18.36
CA ALA A 237 6.97 -4.51 18.48
C ALA A 237 7.75 -5.67 19.16
N PRO A 238 8.97 -6.03 18.71
CA PRO A 238 9.74 -7.09 19.37
C PRO A 238 10.16 -6.75 20.81
N VAL A 239 10.42 -5.48 21.10
CA VAL A 239 10.74 -5.02 22.46
C VAL A 239 9.51 -5.13 23.37
N ALA A 240 8.34 -4.73 22.89
CA ALA A 240 7.09 -4.84 23.62
C ALA A 240 6.69 -6.31 23.83
N ALA A 241 6.86 -7.17 22.83
CA ALA A 241 6.59 -8.60 22.97
C ALA A 241 7.42 -9.24 24.10
N SER A 242 8.71 -8.91 24.20
CA SER A 242 9.58 -9.45 25.26
C SER A 242 9.28 -8.92 26.66
N LYS A 243 8.83 -7.67 26.80
CA LYS A 243 8.66 -7.00 28.11
C LYS A 243 7.22 -6.94 28.62
N ALA A 244 6.26 -6.75 27.73
CA ALA A 244 4.85 -6.56 28.09
C ALA A 244 4.10 -7.90 28.19
N GLY A 245 4.58 -8.95 27.53
CA GLY A 245 3.95 -10.28 27.54
C GLY A 245 3.82 -10.91 28.93
N THR A 246 4.63 -10.48 29.90
CA THR A 246 4.62 -10.99 31.28
C THR A 246 3.95 -10.04 32.28
N SER A 247 3.54 -8.85 31.87
CA SER A 247 2.96 -7.85 32.76
C SER A 247 1.44 -8.04 32.91
N LYS A 248 1.01 -8.47 34.10
CA LYS A 248 -0.42 -8.65 34.43
C LYS A 248 -1.20 -7.33 34.29
N VAL A 249 -0.62 -6.22 34.73
CA VAL A 249 -1.26 -4.89 34.66
C VAL A 249 -1.49 -4.48 33.21
N LEU A 250 -0.51 -4.70 32.32
CA LEU A 250 -0.69 -4.37 30.89
C LEU A 250 -1.70 -5.29 30.22
N ALA A 251 -1.77 -6.57 30.62
CA ALA A 251 -2.78 -7.49 30.11
C ALA A 251 -4.20 -7.08 30.52
N GLU A 252 -4.40 -6.66 31.77
CA GLU A 252 -5.69 -6.16 32.26
C GLU A 252 -6.12 -4.89 31.54
N ILE A 253 -5.21 -3.92 31.35
CA ILE A 253 -5.49 -2.70 30.59
C ILE A 253 -5.80 -3.02 29.13
N ALA A 254 -4.99 -3.88 28.49
CA ALA A 254 -5.19 -4.29 27.10
C ALA A 254 -6.58 -4.93 26.90
N ALA A 255 -6.99 -5.83 27.80
CA ALA A 255 -8.32 -6.43 27.77
C ALA A 255 -9.43 -5.39 27.96
N ALA A 256 -9.26 -4.44 28.88
CA ALA A 256 -10.24 -3.39 29.15
C ALA A 256 -10.49 -2.46 27.95
N VAL A 257 -9.49 -2.29 27.07
CA VAL A 257 -9.61 -1.47 25.84
C VAL A 257 -9.83 -2.30 24.58
N GLY A 258 -10.01 -3.62 24.71
CA GLY A 258 -10.24 -4.52 23.57
C GLY A 258 -9.03 -4.72 22.65
N ALA A 259 -7.81 -4.52 23.16
CA ALA A 259 -6.60 -4.81 22.39
C ALA A 259 -6.36 -6.33 22.28
N LYS A 260 -5.77 -6.76 21.16
CA LYS A 260 -5.49 -8.18 20.88
C LYS A 260 -4.56 -8.82 21.92
N SER A 261 -3.59 -8.05 22.42
CA SER A 261 -2.63 -8.51 23.44
C SER A 261 -2.02 -7.33 24.21
N ALA A 262 -1.41 -7.63 25.36
CA ALA A 262 -0.63 -6.65 26.13
C ALA A 262 0.55 -6.08 25.31
N ALA A 263 1.18 -6.91 24.47
CA ALA A 263 2.28 -6.51 23.60
C ALA A 263 1.80 -5.57 22.50
N ASP A 264 0.68 -5.87 21.84
CA ASP A 264 0.09 -5.00 20.82
C ASP A 264 -0.32 -3.65 21.42
N PHE A 265 -0.97 -3.68 22.58
CA PHE A 265 -1.36 -2.47 23.29
C PHE A 265 -0.14 -1.61 23.64
N ALA A 266 0.89 -2.20 24.25
CA ALA A 266 2.10 -1.47 24.61
C ALA A 266 2.80 -0.89 23.37
N THR A 267 2.94 -1.69 22.31
CA THR A 267 3.55 -1.24 21.05
C THR A 267 2.80 -0.03 20.49
N GLU A 268 1.48 -0.11 20.41
CA GLU A 268 0.65 0.97 19.86
C GLU A 268 0.76 2.25 20.69
N VAL A 269 0.68 2.14 22.02
CA VAL A 269 0.81 3.30 22.93
C VAL A 269 2.18 3.96 22.79
N PHE A 270 3.25 3.19 22.79
CA PHE A 270 4.60 3.74 22.65
C PHE A 270 4.83 4.32 21.26
N ALA A 271 4.39 3.65 20.19
CA ALA A 271 4.49 4.16 18.83
C ALA A 271 3.75 5.49 18.64
N ARG A 272 2.54 5.62 19.22
CA ARG A 272 1.78 6.88 19.19
C ARG A 272 2.44 7.99 19.99
N ALA A 273 2.94 7.69 21.18
CA ALA A 273 3.65 8.65 22.02
C ALA A 273 4.92 9.13 21.32
N PHE A 274 5.64 8.20 20.70
CA PHE A 274 6.84 8.48 19.93
C PHE A 274 6.55 9.33 18.70
N ALA A 275 5.54 8.98 17.90
CA ALA A 275 5.12 9.78 16.76
C ALA A 275 4.66 11.18 17.15
N ALA A 276 3.94 11.30 18.28
CA ALA A 276 3.59 12.60 18.81
C ALA A 276 4.83 13.41 19.22
N ALA A 277 5.88 12.79 19.75
CA ALA A 277 7.12 13.48 20.12
C ALA A 277 7.93 13.94 18.90
N VAL A 278 7.98 13.12 17.84
CA VAL A 278 8.71 13.45 16.60
C VAL A 278 7.98 14.51 15.78
N VAL A 279 6.65 14.41 15.67
CA VAL A 279 5.85 15.30 14.84
C VAL A 279 5.40 16.56 15.61
N LYS A 280 5.46 16.57 16.96
CA LYS A 280 5.44 17.81 17.74
C LYS A 280 6.82 18.49 17.73
N LEU A 281 7.10 19.10 16.60
CA LEU A 281 7.88 20.32 16.45
C LEU A 281 7.04 21.30 15.62
N PRO A 282 6.28 22.20 16.27
CA PRO A 282 6.61 23.62 16.23
C PRO A 282 7.85 23.92 17.07
#